data_AF-A0A966RMY9-F1
#
_entry.id   AF-A0A966RMY9-F1
#
_cell.length_a   1.000
_cell.length_b   1.000
_cell.length_c   1.000
_cell.angle_alpha   90.00
_cell.angle_beta   90.00
_cell.angle_gamma   90.00
#
_symmetry.space_group_name_H-M   'P 1'
#
loop_
_entity.id
_entity.type
_entity.pdbx_description
1 polymer ?
#
loop_
_entity_poly.entity_id
_entity_poly.type
_entity_poly.pdbx_seq_one_letter_code
_entity_poly.pdbx_strand_id
1 'polypeptide(L)' 'AEYGFDRWDAYMMLSQCGIVRLGNFVDPKYTVGTGILKRYLV' A
#
# COMPACT_ATOMS: atom_id res chain seq x y z
N ALA A 1 4.00 -9.43 6.74
CA ALA A 1 5.23 -9.54 7.55
C ALA A 1 6.31 -10.40 6.87
N GLU A 2 6.07 -10.84 5.63
CA GLU A 2 6.94 -11.81 4.93
C GLU A 2 8.17 -11.22 4.23
N TYR A 3 8.26 -9.88 4.08
CA TYR A 3 9.33 -9.21 3.34
C TYR A 3 10.37 -8.51 4.24
N GLY A 4 10.48 -8.89 5.51
CA GLY A 4 11.56 -8.43 6.41
C GLY A 4 11.52 -6.95 6.84
N PHE A 5 10.55 -6.15 6.39
CA PHE A 5 10.40 -4.76 6.83
C PHE A 5 9.97 -4.65 8.29
N ASP A 6 10.65 -3.78 9.04
CA ASP A 6 10.13 -3.30 10.32
C ASP A 6 8.85 -2.49 10.12
N ARG A 7 7.95 -2.51 11.11
CA ARG A 7 6.64 -1.85 11.00
C ARG A 7 6.78 -0.35 10.70
N TRP A 8 7.73 0.33 11.33
CA TRP A 8 7.89 1.78 11.16
C TRP A 8 8.57 2.13 9.84
N ASP A 9 9.52 1.30 9.43
CA ASP A 9 10.17 1.45 8.13
C ASP A 9 9.19 1.21 6.98
N ALA A 10 8.37 0.15 7.06
CA ALA A 10 7.29 -0.11 6.10
C ALA A 10 6.29 1.05 6.02
N TYR A 11 5.95 1.68 7.16
CA TYR A 11 5.04 2.81 7.21
C TYR A 11 5.62 4.05 6.51
N MET A 12 6.88 4.39 6.82
CA MET A 12 7.57 5.52 6.18
C MET A 12 7.76 5.28 4.68
N MET A 13 8.08 4.05 4.29
CA MET A 13 8.29 3.66 2.91
C MET A 13 6.98 3.70 2.09
N LEU A 14 5.88 3.19 2.62
CA LEU A 14 4.55 3.28 1.98
C LEU A 14 4.03 4.73 1.91
N SER A 15 4.43 5.61 2.82
CA SER A 15 4.08 7.04 2.74
C SER A 15 4.68 7.73 1.51
N GLN A 16 5.89 7.34 1.11
CA GLN A 16 6.57 7.96 -0.04
C GLN A 16 6.33 7.23 -1.36
N CYS A 17 6.28 5.90 -1.34
CA CYS A 17 6.24 5.06 -2.54
C CYS A 17 4.95 4.24 -2.67
N GLY A 18 4.00 4.40 -1.75
CA GLY A 18 2.71 3.73 -1.80
C GLY A 18 1.85 4.28 -2.94
N ILE A 19 1.22 3.37 -3.68
CA ILE A 19 0.27 3.69 -4.74
C ILE A 19 -1.12 3.38 -4.22
N VAL A 20 -2.02 4.36 -4.26
CA VAL A 20 -3.41 4.20 -3.82
C VAL A 20 -4.31 4.24 -5.05
N ARG A 21 -5.16 3.22 -5.20
CA ARG A 21 -6.15 3.14 -6.27
C ARG A 21 -7.55 3.10 -5.68
N LEU A 22 -8.35 4.08 -6.07
CA LEU A 22 -9.77 4.16 -5.72
C LEU A 22 -10.54 3.22 -6.66
N GLY A 23 -11.15 2.17 -6.10
CA GLY A 23 -11.87 1.15 -6.85
C GLY A 23 -13.32 1.54 -7.10
N ASN A 24 -14.05 1.82 -6.03
CA ASN A 24 -15.38 2.40 -6.11
C ASN A 24 -15.47 3.59 -5.13
N PHE A 25 -16.29 4.57 -5.48
CA PHE A 25 -16.73 5.66 -4.60
C PHE A 25 -18.26 5.79 -4.55
N VAL A 26 -18.98 4.79 -5.06
CA VAL A 26 -20.44 4.87 -5.29
C VAL A 26 -21.21 3.85 -4.47
N ASP A 27 -20.58 2.73 -4.12
CA ASP A 27 -21.21 1.72 -3.27
C ASP A 27 -21.24 2.20 -1.81
N PRO A 28 -22.18 1.71 -0.97
CA PRO A 28 -22.24 2.04 0.46
C PRO A 28 -20.93 1.75 1.23
N LYS A 29 -20.07 0.92 0.65
CA LYS A 29 -18.70 0.68 1.11
C LYS A 29 -17.74 1.06 -0.01
N TYR A 30 -17.00 2.12 0.21
CA TYR A 30 -15.90 2.51 -0.66
C TYR A 30 -14.80 1.47 -0.64
N THR A 31 -14.24 1.19 -1.81
CA THR A 31 -13.14 0.23 -1.95
C THR A 31 -11.90 0.97 -2.41
N VAL A 32 -10.82 0.81 -1.65
CA VAL A 32 -9.51 1.36 -1.97
C VAL A 32 -8.49 0.24 -1.92
N GLY A 33 -7.72 0.10 -3.00
CA GLY A 33 -6.58 -0.82 -3.07
C GLY A 33 -5.28 -0.06 -2.86
N THR A 34 -4.39 -0.61 -2.06
CA THR A 34 -3.03 -0.08 -1.87
C THR A 34 -2.03 -1.05 -2.50
N GLY A 35 -1.06 -0.50 -3.23
CA GLY A 35 -0.02 -1.27 -3.90
C GLY A 35 1.37 -0.66 -3.72
N ILE A 36 2.38 -1.50 -3.95
CA ILE A 36 3.78 -1.11 -4.01
C ILE A 36 4.43 -1.80 -5.22
N LEU A 37 5.41 -1.15 -5.85
CA LEU A 37 6.14 -1.76 -6.96
C LEU A 37 6.96 -2.96 -6.46
N LYS A 38 6.88 -4.08 -7.17
CA LYS A 38 7.58 -5.34 -6.81
C LYS A 38 9.11 -5.18 -6.71
N ARG A 39 9.69 -4.17 -7.38
CA ARG A 39 11.12 -3.84 -7.26
C ARG A 39 11.57 -3.47 -5.85
N TYR A 40 10.64 -3.12 -4.98
CA TYR A 40 10.91 -2.77 -3.59
C TYR A 40 10.70 -3.94 -2.63
N LEU A 41 10.31 -5.12 -3.13
CA LEU A 41 10.04 -6.32 -2.34
C LEU A 41 11.16 -7.37 -2.51
N VAL A 42 12.41 -6.91 -2.73
CA VAL A 42 13.59 -7.77 -2.95
C VAL A 42 13.95 -8.53 -1.68
#